data_AF-A0A4R2QJL0-F1
#
_entry.id   AF-A0A4R2QJL0-F1
#
_cell.length_a   1.000
_cell.length_b   1.000
_cell.length_c   1.000
_cell.angle_alpha   90.00
_cell.angle_beta   90.00
_cell.angle_gamma   90.00
#
_symmetry.space_group_name_H-M   'P 1'
#
loop_
_entity.id
_entity.type
_entity.pdbx_description
1 polymer ?
#
loop_
_entity_poly.entity_id
_entity_poly.type
_entity_poly.pdbx_seq_one_letter_code
_entity_poly.pdbx_strand_id
1 'polypeptide(L)' 'MVGLNAADACDIVRAAGLVPYGPDYADEPMSGTVTEQRPIGTAGAEQGSPVFLWTRGHPDGADVVLTQPSKAGSLDPV' A
#
# COMPACT_ATOMS: atom_id res chain seq x y z
N MET A 1 2.30 4.75 -3.25
CA MET A 1 2.26 3.45 -2.55
C MET A 1 3.18 2.40 -3.16
N VAL A 2 3.68 2.56 -4.39
CA VAL A 2 4.79 1.72 -4.89
C VAL A 2 5.97 1.79 -3.90
N GLY A 3 6.54 0.65 -3.55
CA GLY A 3 7.59 0.50 -2.54
C GLY A 3 7.09 0.30 -1.10
N LEU A 4 5.78 0.39 -0.85
CA LEU A 4 5.20 0.02 0.44
C LEU A 4 4.97 -1.49 0.53
N ASN A 5 4.84 -1.98 1.77
CA ASN A 5 4.30 -3.32 1.97
C ASN A 5 2.83 -3.36 1.49
N ALA A 6 2.36 -4.56 1.15
CA ALA A 6 1.03 -4.76 0.59
C ALA A 6 -0.08 -4.35 1.57
N ALA A 7 0.05 -4.71 2.85
CA ALA A 7 -0.94 -4.39 3.89
C ALA A 7 -1.15 -2.88 4.07
N ASP A 8 -0.07 -2.11 4.26
CA ASP A 8 -0.10 -0.65 4.39
C ASP A 8 -0.66 0.00 3.11
N ALA A 9 -0.30 -0.54 1.93
CA ALA A 9 -0.85 -0.04 0.67
C ALA A 9 -2.36 -0.26 0.60
N CYS A 10 -2.85 -1.44 0.98
CA CYS A 10 -4.28 -1.75 1.04
C CYS A 10 -5.02 -0.87 2.06
N ASP A 11 -4.41 -0.59 3.22
CA ASP A 11 -4.98 0.32 4.22
C ASP A 11 -5.08 1.76 3.71
N ILE A 12 -4.08 2.25 2.98
CA ILE A 12 -4.13 3.57 2.34
C ILE A 12 -5.25 3.62 1.28
N VAL A 13 -5.41 2.57 0.47
CA VAL A 13 -6.48 2.48 -0.53
C VAL A 13 -7.85 2.53 0.15
N ARG A 14 -8.04 1.78 1.24
CA ARG A 14 -9.28 1.82 2.03
C ARG A 14 -9.53 3.18 2.67
N ALA A 15 -8.50 3.80 3.24
CA ALA A 15 -8.60 5.12 3.85
C ALA A 15 -8.99 6.20 2.83
N ALA A 16 -8.63 6.00 1.55
CA ALA A 16 -9.08 6.84 0.44
C ALA A 16 -10.51 6.52 -0.04
N GLY A 17 -11.21 5.56 0.58
CA GLY A 17 -12.55 5.13 0.19
C GLY A 17 -12.57 4.26 -1.07
N LEU A 18 -11.44 3.63 -1.43
CA LEU A 18 -11.27 2.80 -2.62
C LEU A 18 -11.15 1.32 -2.22
N VAL A 19 -11.20 0.43 -3.21
CA VAL A 19 -11.17 -1.03 -2.96
C VAL A 19 -9.88 -1.62 -3.53
N PRO A 20 -8.97 -2.17 -2.69
CA PRO A 20 -7.76 -2.82 -3.18
C PRO A 20 -8.08 -4.19 -3.79
N TYR A 21 -7.43 -4.50 -4.91
CA TYR A 21 -7.47 -5.81 -5.56
C TYR A 21 -6.07 -6.21 -6.02
N GLY A 22 -5.84 -7.51 -6.16
CA GLY A 22 -4.73 -8.04 -6.94
C GLY A 22 -4.98 -7.89 -8.45
N PRO A 23 -4.02 -8.28 -9.31
CA PRO A 23 -4.20 -8.27 -10.76
C PRO A 23 -5.45 -9.05 -11.18
N ASP A 24 -6.14 -8.57 -12.23
CA ASP A 24 -7.33 -9.23 -12.78
C ASP A 24 -8.47 -9.45 -11.77
N TYR A 25 -8.65 -8.51 -10.82
CA TYR A 25 -9.62 -8.61 -9.72
C TYR A 25 -9.38 -9.82 -8.79
N ALA A 26 -8.14 -10.30 -8.73
CA ALA A 26 -7.75 -11.23 -7.68
C ALA A 26 -7.92 -10.60 -6.29
N ASP A 27 -7.93 -11.45 -5.27
CA ASP A 27 -7.96 -11.00 -3.89
C ASP A 27 -6.84 -10.00 -3.60
N GLU A 28 -7.09 -9.09 -2.66
CA GLU A 28 -6.10 -8.10 -2.28
C GLU A 28 -4.80 -8.76 -1.81
N PRO A 29 -3.63 -8.19 -2.14
CA PRO A 29 -2.39 -8.74 -1.66
C PRO A 29 -2.23 -8.43 -0.16
N MET A 30 -2.03 -9.49 0.63
CA MET A 30 -1.78 -9.38 2.08
C MET A 30 -0.30 -9.25 2.43
N SER A 31 0.60 -9.58 1.49
CA SER A 31 2.04 -9.63 1.71
C SER A 31 2.85 -9.25 0.46
N GLY A 32 4.15 -9.01 0.68
CA GLY A 32 5.07 -8.56 -0.36
C GLY A 32 5.17 -7.03 -0.47
N THR A 33 6.04 -6.55 -1.35
CA THR A 33 6.22 -5.12 -1.63
C THR A 33 5.48 -4.75 -2.91
N VAL A 34 4.67 -3.69 -2.87
CA VAL A 34 3.96 -3.18 -4.05
C VAL A 34 4.97 -2.68 -5.07
N THR A 35 5.04 -3.34 -6.22
CA THR A 35 5.89 -2.94 -7.35
C THR A 35 5.16 -2.09 -8.37
N GLU A 36 3.85 -2.26 -8.48
CA GLU A 36 3.02 -1.48 -9.38
C GLU A 36 1.60 -1.32 -8.83
N GLN A 37 0.95 -0.23 -9.24
CA GLN A 37 -0.45 0.06 -8.93
C GLN A 37 -1.17 0.57 -10.19
N ARG A 38 -2.49 0.32 -10.28
CA ARG A 38 -3.36 0.94 -11.29
C ARG A 38 -4.75 1.25 -10.70
N PRO A 39 -5.30 2.45 -10.92
CA PRO A 39 -4.68 3.61 -11.57
C PRO A 39 -3.50 4.20 -10.77
N ILE A 40 -2.58 4.88 -11.47
CA ILE A 40 -1.48 5.61 -10.83
C ILE A 40 -2.02 6.97 -10.39
N GLY A 41 -2.03 7.22 -9.09
CA GLY A 41 -2.66 8.41 -8.52
C GLY A 41 -4.17 8.30 -8.60
N THR A 42 -4.83 8.11 -7.46
CA THR A 42 -6.28 7.95 -7.36
C THR A 42 -6.99 9.27 -7.04
N ALA A 43 -6.31 10.40 -7.25
CA ALA A 43 -6.89 11.71 -7.00
C ALA A 43 -8.11 11.93 -7.91
N GLY A 44 -9.28 12.13 -7.30
CA GLY A 44 -10.55 12.27 -8.02
C GLY A 44 -11.21 10.94 -8.42
N ALA A 45 -10.70 9.79 -7.97
CA ALA A 45 -11.39 8.52 -8.13
C ALA A 45 -12.69 8.50 -7.33
N GLU A 46 -13.73 7.89 -7.91
CA GLU A 46 -15.02 7.73 -7.22
C GLU A 46 -14.89 6.75 -6.05
N GLN A 47 -15.63 7.01 -4.98
CA GLN A 47 -15.68 6.11 -3.83
C GLN A 47 -16.11 4.71 -4.27
N GLY A 48 -15.41 3.68 -3.78
CA GLY A 48 -15.61 2.29 -4.16
C GLY A 48 -14.89 1.86 -5.44
N SER A 49 -14.15 2.76 -6.11
CA SER A 49 -13.40 2.38 -7.32
C SER A 49 -12.28 1.38 -7.00
N PRO A 50 -12.01 0.42 -7.91
CA PRO A 50 -10.95 -0.56 -7.71
C PRO A 50 -9.56 0.06 -7.90
N VAL A 51 -8.61 -0.40 -7.10
CA VAL A 51 -7.17 -0.15 -7.25
C VAL A 51 -6.45 -1.48 -7.28
N PHE A 52 -5.85 -1.79 -8.43
CA PHE A 52 -5.09 -3.01 -8.65
C PHE A 52 -3.66 -2.82 -8.17
N LEU A 53 -3.17 -3.77 -7.37
CA LEU A 53 -1.84 -3.77 -6.77
C LEU A 53 -1.08 -5.02 -7.21
N TRP A 54 0.11 -4.81 -7.75
CA TRP A 54 1.06 -5.89 -8.06
C TRP A 54 2.14 -5.89 -7.01
N THR A 55 2.40 -7.04 -6.40
CA THR A 55 3.44 -7.19 -5.38
C THR A 55 4.56 -8.12 -5.85
N ARG A 56 5.76 -7.86 -5.36
CA ARG A 56 6.92 -8.74 -5.46
C ARG A 56 7.30 -9.19 -4.05
N GLY A 57 7.35 -10.51 -3.86
CA GLY A 57 7.60 -11.15 -2.57
C GLY A 57 6.80 -12.44 -2.46
N HIS A 58 7.23 -13.37 -1.61
CA HIS A 58 6.53 -14.63 -1.42
C HIS A 58 5.14 -14.36 -0.80
N PRO A 59 4.05 -14.97 -1.30
CA PRO A 59 2.78 -15.01 -0.57
C PRO A 59 3.00 -15.65 0.81
N ASP A 60 2.76 -14.85 1.84
CA ASP A 60 2.70 -15.12 3.28
C ASP A 60 3.85 -15.93 3.92
N GLY A 61 4.56 -15.31 4.86
CA GLY A 61 5.28 -16.04 5.91
C GLY A 61 6.67 -15.56 6.32
N ALA A 62 7.16 -14.39 5.87
CA ALA A 62 8.44 -13.86 6.35
C ALA A 62 8.23 -12.60 7.18
N ASP A 63 8.23 -12.80 8.49
CA ASP A 63 8.40 -11.81 9.56
C ASP A 63 9.39 -10.72 9.12
N VAL A 64 8.88 -9.51 8.86
CA VAL A 64 9.72 -8.33 8.71
C VAL A 64 9.54 -7.51 9.96
N VAL A 65 10.46 -7.72 10.91
CA VAL A 65 10.78 -6.78 11.99
C VAL A 65 10.72 -5.36 11.43
N LEU A 66 9.70 -4.62 11.84
CA LEU A 66 9.54 -3.20 11.55
C LEU A 66 10.66 -2.43 12.24
N THR A 67 11.79 -2.22 11.56
CA THR A 67 12.61 -1.03 11.84
C THR A 67 11.82 0.18 11.37
N GLN A 68 10.96 0.69 12.25
CA GLN A 68 10.34 2.00 12.08
C GLN A 68 11.46 3.04 12.00
N PRO A 69 11.60 3.85 10.92
CA PRO A 69 12.35 5.09 11.06
C PRO A 69 11.54 5.96 12.01
N SER A 70 12.10 6.16 13.20
CA SER A 70 11.52 6.95 14.27
C SER A 70 11.10 8.31 13.75
N LYS A 71 9.87 8.70 14.07
CA LYS A 71 9.38 10.07 13.94
C LYS A 71 10.18 10.96 14.89
N ALA A 72 11.34 11.46 14.47
CA ALA A 72 12.08 12.51 15.16
C ALA A 72 11.81 13.84 14.45
N GLY A 73 10.59 14.36 14.65
CA GLY A 73 10.37 15.78 14.46
C GLY A 73 11.02 16.52 15.62
N SER A 74 12.23 17.05 15.40
CA SER A 74 12.75 18.17 16.18
C SER A 74 13.00 19.29 15.18
N LEU A 75 12.01 20.16 15.04
CA LEU A 75 12.21 21.46 14.42
C LEU A 75 12.79 22.32 15.53
N ASP A 76 14.09 22.62 15.48
CA ASP A 76 14.71 23.65 16.33
C ASP A 76 14.36 25.04 15.79
N PRO A 77 13.88 25.96 16.64
CA PRO A 77 14.08 27.38 16.37
C PRO A 77 14.72 28.08 17.57
N VAL A 78 15.87 28.71 17.34
CA VAL A 78 16.30 29.93 18.04
C VAL A 78 16.67 30.99 17.01
#